data_AF-A0A957ZM31-F1
#
_entry.id   AF-A0A957ZM31-F1
#
_cell.length_a   1.000
_cell.length_b   1.000
_cell.length_c   1.000
_cell.angle_alpha   90.00
_cell.angle_beta   90.00
_cell.angle_gamma   90.00
#
_symmetry.space_group_name_H-M   'P 1'
#
loop_
_entity.id
_entity.type
_entity.pdbx_description
1 polymer ?
#
loop_
_entity_poly.entity_id
_entity_poly.type
_entity_poly.pdbx_seq_one_letter_code
_entity_poly.pdbx_strand_id
1 'polypeptide(L)'
;MRAAQRFVEPAKCVRASFVEYNSVSSQKQGPAMPAVTCFQCGHTVEISPDAERCELCGTNLRRLISAEQASRYFYRRAADLSAKGDVGEAQNEVQRGLAYQPSSELHLLGAILCKRQARYDDMRHHIAA
;
A
#
# COMPACT_ATOMS: atom_id res chain seq x y z
N MET A 1 48.38 1.68 -41.82
CA MET A 1 47.40 0.58 -41.72
C MET A 1 47.34 0.17 -40.24
N ARG A 2 46.49 0.79 -39.40
CA ARG A 2 45.12 0.37 -38.99
C ARG A 2 44.97 -1.16 -38.87
N ALA A 3 44.45 -1.77 -37.81
CA ALA A 3 44.06 -1.39 -36.45
C ALA A 3 43.83 -2.72 -35.72
N ALA A 4 44.29 -2.86 -34.49
CA ALA A 4 43.94 -3.98 -33.61
C ALA A 4 42.68 -3.60 -32.84
N GLN A 5 41.59 -4.35 -32.98
CA GLN A 5 40.45 -4.29 -32.06
C GLN A 5 39.76 -5.66 -32.01
N ARG A 6 39.94 -6.31 -30.86
CA ARG A 6 39.18 -7.47 -30.40
C ARG A 6 37.73 -7.02 -30.18
N PHE A 7 36.78 -7.66 -30.85
CA PHE A 7 35.36 -7.57 -30.49
C PHE A 7 35.01 -8.82 -29.68
N VAL A 8 34.80 -8.60 -28.38
CA VAL A 8 34.26 -9.59 -27.44
C VAL A 8 32.73 -9.57 -27.59
N GLU A 9 32.14 -10.75 -27.45
CA GLU A 9 30.76 -11.15 -27.70
C GLU A 9 29.66 -10.19 -27.19
N PRO A 10 28.51 -10.07 -27.89
CA PRO A 10 27.33 -9.42 -27.35
C PRO A 10 26.70 -10.31 -26.27
N ALA A 11 26.65 -9.79 -25.05
CA ALA A 11 25.88 -10.34 -23.94
C ALA A 11 24.43 -10.58 -24.39
N LYS A 12 24.02 -11.84 -24.34
CA LYS A 12 22.65 -12.28 -24.53
C LYS A 12 21.77 -11.52 -23.54
N CYS A 13 20.89 -10.69 -24.09
CA CYS A 13 19.79 -10.06 -23.37
C CYS A 13 18.89 -11.18 -22.84
N VAL A 14 19.10 -11.58 -21.58
CA VAL A 14 18.21 -12.50 -20.88
C VAL A 14 16.90 -11.76 -20.70
N ARG A 15 15.92 -12.08 -21.55
CA ARG A 15 14.51 -11.75 -21.37
C ARG A 15 14.12 -12.22 -19.98
N ALA A 16 14.13 -11.30 -19.01
CA ALA A 16 13.52 -11.52 -17.72
C ALA A 16 12.05 -11.83 -17.98
N SER A 17 11.66 -13.02 -17.55
CA SER A 17 10.32 -13.56 -17.64
C SER A 17 9.30 -12.51 -17.25
N PHE A 18 8.38 -12.25 -18.18
CA PHE A 18 7.11 -11.63 -17.91
C PHE A 18 6.44 -12.49 -16.83
N VAL A 19 6.49 -12.04 -15.58
CA VAL A 19 5.66 -12.61 -14.53
C VAL A 19 4.24 -12.20 -14.90
N GLU A 20 3.53 -13.14 -15.52
CA GLU A 20 2.08 -13.15 -15.65
C GLU A 20 1.52 -13.01 -14.23
N TYR A 21 1.29 -11.76 -13.84
CA TYR A 21 0.66 -11.43 -12.57
C TYR A 21 -0.80 -11.86 -12.74
N ASN A 22 -1.08 -13.11 -12.35
CA ASN A 22 -2.42 -13.68 -12.32
C ASN A 22 -3.37 -12.65 -11.74
N SER A 23 -4.29 -12.22 -12.59
CA SER A 23 -5.40 -11.32 -12.32
C SER A 23 -6.26 -11.93 -11.21
N VAL A 24 -5.93 -11.58 -9.97
CA VAL A 24 -6.82 -11.79 -8.83
C VAL A 24 -8.08 -10.99 -9.15
N SER A 25 -9.16 -11.72 -9.45
CA SER A 25 -10.50 -11.22 -9.66
C SER A 25 -10.81 -10.10 -8.67
N SER A 26 -10.91 -8.87 -9.18
CA SER A 26 -11.47 -7.71 -8.51
C SER A 26 -12.92 -8.00 -8.13
N GLN A 27 -13.13 -8.70 -7.02
CA GLN A 27 -14.38 -8.64 -6.30
C GLN A 27 -14.52 -7.20 -5.79
N LYS A 28 -15.53 -6.50 -6.33
CA LYS A 28 -16.03 -5.19 -5.88
C LYS A 28 -16.37 -5.23 -4.39
N GLN A 29 -15.37 -5.09 -3.54
CA GLN A 29 -15.55 -4.88 -2.11
C GLN A 29 -14.73 -3.65 -1.78
N GLY A 30 -15.39 -2.49 -1.79
CA GLY A 30 -14.88 -1.33 -1.06
C GLY A 30 -14.51 -1.76 0.37
N PRO A 31 -13.61 -1.03 1.06
CA PRO A 31 -13.21 -1.42 2.41
C PRO A 31 -14.47 -1.67 3.25
N ALA A 32 -14.69 -2.93 3.64
CA ALA A 32 -15.84 -3.31 4.44
C ALA A 32 -15.67 -2.61 5.79
N MET A 33 -16.44 -1.55 5.99
CA MET A 33 -16.42 -0.78 7.22
C MET A 33 -16.90 -1.69 8.34
N PRO A 34 -16.12 -1.93 9.40
CA PRO A 34 -16.63 -2.68 10.53
C PRO A 34 -17.75 -1.88 11.21
N ALA A 35 -18.93 -2.48 11.28
CA ALA A 35 -20.01 -2.01 12.13
C ALA A 35 -19.64 -2.35 13.58
N VAL A 36 -19.45 -1.32 14.40
CA VAL A 36 -19.12 -1.46 15.82
C VAL A 36 -20.18 -0.80 16.68
N THR A 37 -20.42 -1.35 17.86
CA THR A 37 -21.31 -0.71 18.83
C THR A 37 -20.53 0.32 19.64
N CYS A 38 -21.01 1.56 19.65
CA CYS A 38 -20.44 2.61 20.48
C CYS A 38 -20.71 2.32 21.97
N PHE A 39 -19.65 2.24 22.78
CA PHE A 39 -19.79 1.98 24.23
C PHE A 39 -20.47 3.10 25.01
N GLN A 40 -20.53 4.32 24.44
CA GLN A 40 -21.09 5.49 25.13
C GLN A 40 -22.60 5.66 24.88
N CYS A 41 -23.06 5.45 23.64
CA CYS A 41 -24.46 5.66 23.26
C CYS A 41 -25.22 4.37 22.87
N GLY A 42 -24.53 3.23 22.80
CA GLY A 42 -25.13 1.93 22.48
C GLY A 42 -25.54 1.76 21.01
N HIS A 43 -25.31 2.75 20.15
CA HIS A 43 -25.63 2.68 18.73
C HIS A 43 -24.55 1.95 17.94
N THR A 44 -24.98 1.13 16.98
CA THR A 44 -24.08 0.56 15.97
C THR A 44 -23.73 1.63 14.94
N VAL A 45 -22.45 1.90 14.79
CA VAL A 45 -21.90 2.86 13.84
C VAL A 45 -20.80 2.20 13.01
N GLU A 46 -20.66 2.61 11.75
CA GLU A 46 -19.54 2.19 10.91
C GLU A 46 -18.34 3.09 11.19
N ILE A 47 -17.18 2.49 11.46
CA ILE A 47 -15.94 3.24 11.70
C ILE A 47 -14.85 2.83 10.73
N SER A 48 -13.92 3.74 10.47
CA SER A 48 -12.72 3.47 9.67
C SER A 48 -11.53 4.27 10.19
N PRO A 49 -10.31 3.99 9.71
CA PRO A 49 -9.16 4.82 10.05
C PRO A 49 -9.32 6.31 9.70
N ASP A 50 -10.21 6.64 8.74
CA ASP A 50 -10.56 8.03 8.40
C ASP A 50 -11.71 8.58 9.26
N ALA A 51 -12.58 7.71 9.76
CA ALA A 51 -13.75 8.06 10.58
C ALA A 51 -13.72 7.24 11.88
N GLU A 52 -12.83 7.63 12.80
CA GLU A 52 -12.60 6.90 14.06
C GLU A 52 -13.56 7.28 15.20
N ARG A 53 -14.48 8.22 14.95
CA ARG A 53 -15.40 8.75 15.97
C ARG A 53 -16.83 8.33 15.69
N CYS A 54 -17.59 8.10 16.75
CA CYS A 54 -19.02 7.91 16.64
C CYS A 54 -19.69 9.19 16.11
N GLU A 55 -20.47 9.07 15.04
CA GLU A 55 -21.16 10.21 14.42
C GLU A 55 -22.24 10.83 15.32
N LEU A 56 -22.77 10.06 16.29
CA LEU A 56 -23.86 10.49 17.17
C LEU A 56 -23.37 11.20 18.43
N CYS A 57 -22.33 10.67 19.07
CA CYS A 57 -21.85 11.17 20.37
C CYS A 57 -20.41 11.68 20.36
N GLY A 58 -19.69 11.57 19.23
CA GLY A 58 -18.31 12.04 19.08
C GLY A 58 -17.25 11.22 19.81
N THR A 59 -17.64 10.13 20.49
CA THR A 59 -16.71 9.24 21.21
C THR A 59 -15.68 8.64 20.27
N ASN A 60 -14.42 8.61 20.71
CA ASN A 60 -13.34 8.00 19.94
C ASN A 60 -13.41 6.46 20.05
N LEU A 61 -13.62 5.82 18.90
CA LEU A 61 -13.74 4.38 18.73
C LEU A 61 -12.50 3.77 18.05
N ARG A 62 -11.41 4.53 17.88
CA ARG A 62 -10.15 4.07 17.23
C ARG A 62 -9.67 2.72 17.77
N ARG A 63 -9.79 2.49 19.08
CA ARG A 63 -9.35 1.25 19.75
C ARG A 63 -10.14 0.01 19.31
N LEU A 64 -11.28 0.18 18.65
CA LEU A 64 -12.07 -0.91 18.09
C LEU A 64 -11.62 -1.34 16.69
N ILE A 65 -10.76 -0.53 16.04
CA ILE A 65 -10.17 -0.88 14.75
C ILE A 65 -8.92 -1.72 15.04
N SER A 66 -8.92 -2.97 14.60
CA SER A 66 -7.74 -3.82 14.77
C SER A 66 -6.58 -3.33 13.90
N ALA A 67 -5.35 -3.64 14.31
CA ALA A 67 -4.15 -3.32 13.53
C ALA A 67 -4.21 -3.92 12.11
N GLU A 68 -4.78 -5.12 11.98
CA GLU A 68 -5.00 -5.79 10.70
C GLU A 68 -6.03 -5.05 9.83
N GLN A 69 -7.17 -4.66 10.42
CA GLN A 69 -8.20 -3.89 9.70
C GLN A 69 -7.65 -2.56 9.19
N ALA A 70 -6.91 -1.85 10.03
CA ALA A 70 -6.27 -0.60 9.66
C ALA A 70 -5.24 -0.81 8.53
N SER A 71 -4.35 -1.79 8.67
CA SER A 71 -3.33 -2.09 7.65
C SER A 71 -3.98 -2.42 6.30
N ARG A 72 -5.00 -3.28 6.31
CA ARG A 72 -5.72 -3.69 5.09
C ARG A 72 -6.47 -2.52 4.44
N TYR A 73 -7.03 -1.62 5.24
CA TYR A 73 -7.70 -0.41 4.75
C TYR A 73 -6.73 0.46 3.93
N PHE A 74 -5.58 0.83 4.51
CA PHE A 74 -4.58 1.67 3.84
C PHE A 74 -3.93 0.95 2.66
N TYR A 75 -3.64 -0.34 2.79
CA TYR A 75 -3.06 -1.14 1.71
C TYR A 75 -3.97 -1.14 0.48
N ARG A 76 -5.27 -1.43 0.66
CA ARG A 76 -6.23 -1.46 -0.46
C ARG A 76 -6.35 -0.10 -1.12
N ARG A 77 -6.49 0.97 -0.33
CA ARG A 77 -6.63 2.34 -0.84
C ARG A 77 -5.39 2.77 -1.64
N ALA A 78 -4.20 2.52 -1.11
CA ALA A 78 -2.95 2.79 -1.81
C ALA A 78 -2.78 1.94 -3.08
N ALA A 79 -3.16 0.66 -3.04
CA ALA A 79 -3.11 -0.23 -4.21
C ALA A 79 -4.07 0.24 -5.31
N ASP A 80 -5.29 0.65 -4.95
CA ASP A 80 -6.28 1.18 -5.89
C ASP A 80 -5.81 2.47 -6.56
N LEU A 81 -5.21 3.39 -5.80
CA LEU A 81 -4.60 4.62 -6.33
C LEU A 81 -3.43 4.29 -7.27
N SER A 82 -2.56 3.36 -6.87
CA SER A 82 -1.45 2.95 -7.72
C SER A 82 -1.92 2.24 -8.99
N ALA A 83 -3.03 1.51 -8.95
CA ALA A 83 -3.62 0.87 -10.12
C ALA A 83 -4.21 1.88 -11.10
N LYS A 84 -4.71 3.01 -10.60
CA LYS A 84 -5.18 4.15 -11.41
C LYS A 84 -4.04 4.99 -12.02
N GLY A 85 -2.81 4.78 -11.56
CA GLY A 85 -1.63 5.54 -11.99
C GLY A 85 -1.29 6.72 -11.07
N ASP A 86 -2.06 6.94 -10.01
CA ASP A 86 -1.86 8.00 -9.02
C ASP A 86 -0.80 7.57 -7.98
N VAL A 87 0.43 7.28 -8.45
CA VAL A 87 1.49 6.70 -7.61
C VAL A 87 1.91 7.64 -6.46
N GLY A 88 1.78 8.96 -6.64
CA GLY A 88 2.02 9.94 -5.59
C GLY A 88 0.99 9.85 -4.46
N GLU A 89 -0.30 9.81 -4.80
CA GLU A 89 -1.38 9.64 -3.81
C GLU A 89 -1.31 8.26 -3.14
N ALA A 90 -0.94 7.22 -3.89
CA ALA A 90 -0.70 5.90 -3.32
C ALA A 90 0.39 5.92 -2.24
N GLN A 91 1.48 6.66 -2.46
CA GLN A 91 2.53 6.84 -1.45
C GLN A 91 2.02 7.61 -0.23
N ASN A 92 1.23 8.67 -0.44
CA ASN A 92 0.63 9.41 0.67
C ASN A 92 -0.22 8.48 1.55
N GLU A 93 -1.05 7.62 0.95
CA GLU A 93 -1.86 6.65 1.69
C GLU A 93 -1.02 5.61 2.44
N VAL A 94 0.09 5.14 1.86
CA VAL A 94 1.04 4.27 2.57
C VAL A 94 1.63 4.99 3.78
N GLN A 95 2.07 6.24 3.63
CA GLN A 95 2.65 7.01 4.74
C GLN A 95 1.62 7.27 5.85
N ARG A 96 0.36 7.58 5.48
CA ARG A 96 -0.76 7.70 6.43
C ARG A 96 -0.97 6.40 7.19
N GLY A 97 -0.96 5.27 6.49
CA GLY A 97 -1.10 3.95 7.10
C GLY A 97 0.04 3.61 8.05
N LEU A 98 1.30 3.87 7.65
CA LEU A 98 2.47 3.63 8.50
C LEU A 98 2.47 4.51 9.76
N ALA A 99 2.03 5.76 9.65
CA ALA A 99 1.84 6.65 10.80
C ALA A 99 0.69 6.20 11.72
N TYR A 100 -0.34 5.58 11.15
CA TYR A 100 -1.50 5.07 11.91
C TYR A 100 -1.17 3.76 12.65
N GLN A 101 -0.59 2.80 11.93
CA GLN A 101 -0.21 1.47 12.38
C GLN A 101 0.94 0.95 11.49
N PRO A 102 2.17 0.86 12.00
CA PRO A 102 3.28 0.24 11.28
C PRO A 102 2.95 -1.21 10.94
N SER A 103 3.19 -1.59 9.68
CA SER A 103 2.95 -2.94 9.16
C SER A 103 3.94 -3.25 8.05
N SER A 104 4.48 -4.47 8.07
CA SER A 104 5.39 -4.98 7.04
C SER A 104 4.76 -4.95 5.65
N GLU A 105 3.45 -5.18 5.54
CA GLU A 105 2.72 -5.11 4.28
C GLU A 105 2.72 -3.70 3.69
N LEU A 106 2.54 -2.68 4.53
CA LEU A 106 2.58 -1.28 4.11
C LEU A 106 3.99 -0.83 3.74
N HIS A 107 5.01 -1.30 4.48
CA HIS A 107 6.41 -1.06 4.11
C HIS A 107 6.75 -1.69 2.76
N LEU A 108 6.32 -2.93 2.50
CA LEU A 108 6.53 -3.60 1.22
C LEU A 108 5.84 -2.85 0.07
N LEU A 109 4.59 -2.43 0.25
CA LEU A 109 3.88 -1.63 -0.75
C LEU A 109 4.60 -0.29 -1.01
N GLY A 110 5.04 0.40 0.04
CA GLY A 110 5.86 1.62 -0.05
C GLY A 110 7.12 1.41 -0.88
N ALA A 111 7.87 0.34 -0.62
CA ALA A 111 9.06 -0.01 -1.39
C ALA A 111 8.76 -0.25 -2.87
N ILE A 112 7.67 -0.96 -3.19
CA ILE A 112 7.23 -1.21 -4.58
C ILE A 112 6.89 0.10 -5.28
N LEU A 113 6.18 1.01 -4.61
CA LEU A 113 5.83 2.33 -5.17
C LEU A 113 7.07 3.20 -5.40
N CYS A 114 8.01 3.23 -4.44
CA CYS A 114 9.30 3.92 -4.59
C CYS A 114 10.10 3.39 -5.77
N LYS A 115 10.16 2.05 -5.96
CA LYS A 115 10.81 1.43 -7.11
C LYS A 115 10.21 1.90 -8.44
N ARG A 116 8.88 1.99 -8.54
CA ARG A 116 8.18 2.47 -9.74
C ARG A 116 8.53 3.91 -10.11
N GLN A 117 8.89 4.73 -9.12
CA GLN A 117 9.30 6.13 -9.31
C GLN A 117 10.82 6.32 -9.41
N ALA A 118 11.61 5.23 -9.48
CA ALA A 118 13.08 5.26 -9.41
C ALA A 118 13.65 5.93 -8.13
N ARG A 119 12.87 5.98 -7.04
CA ARG A 119 13.27 6.51 -5.72
C ARG A 119 13.92 5.41 -4.88
N TYR A 120 15.12 4.99 -5.27
CA TYR A 120 15.76 3.82 -4.67
C TYR A 120 16.21 4.02 -3.22
N ASP A 121 16.53 5.26 -2.82
CA ASP A 121 16.92 5.53 -1.44
C ASP A 121 15.75 5.32 -0.49
N ASP A 122 14.58 5.88 -0.81
CA ASP A 122 13.35 5.69 -0.03
C ASP A 122 12.90 4.21 -0.03
N MET A 123 13.08 3.52 -1.15
CA MET A 123 12.82 2.07 -1.22
C MET A 123 13.66 1.30 -0.19
N ARG A 124 14.96 1.62 -0.03
CA ARG A 124 15.83 0.95 0.94
C ARG A 124 15.39 1.22 2.38
N HIS A 125 14.92 2.43 2.68
CA HIS A 125 14.37 2.75 4.00
C HIS A 125 13.13 1.90 4.31
N HIS A 126 12.24 1.71 3.33
CA HIS A 126 11.09 0.83 3.50
C HIS A 126 11.46 -0.64 3.70
N ILE A 127 12.51 -1.14 3.03
CA ILE A 127 12.95 -2.54 3.17
C ILE A 127 13.64 -2.79 4.52
N ALA A 128 14.31 -1.79 5.08
CA ALA A 128 15.06 -1.91 6.32
C ALA A 128 14.22 -1.73 7.60
N ALA A 129 12.93 -1.40 7.45
CA ALA A 129 12.01 -1.10 8.55
C ALA A 129 11.39 -2.34 9.21
#